data_AF-A0A9E2DN94-F1
#
_entry.id   AF-A0A9E2DN94-F1
#
_cell.length_a   1.000
_cell.length_b   1.000
_cell.length_c   1.000
_cell.angle_alpha   90.00
_cell.angle_beta   90.00
_cell.angle_gamma   90.00
#
_symmetry.space_group_name_H-M   'P 1'
#
loop_
_entity.id
_entity.type
_entity.pdbx_description
1 polymer ?
#
loop_
_entity_poly.entity_id
_entity_poly.type
_entity_poly.pdbx_seq_one_letter_code
_entity_poly.pdbx_strand_id
1 'polypeptide(L)'
;MKTILILGASGFVGKNFLNNVQASKYNILCPYSDELDLLDKSAITSYLKNNRPDISKMKSIGYVLKTAISEGIQKTIEWYKKNTSNQENLLL
;
A
#
# COMPACT_ATOMS: atom_id res chain seq x y z
N MET A 1 -8.21 14.46 10.10
CA MET A 1 -8.09 13.08 9.57
C MET A 1 -6.97 13.05 8.55
N LYS A 2 -6.04 12.09 8.61
CA LYS A 2 -4.87 12.03 7.71
C LYS A 2 -5.25 11.29 6.42
N THR A 3 -4.77 11.78 5.27
CA THR A 3 -4.99 11.14 3.97
C THR A 3 -3.83 10.20 3.63
N ILE A 4 -4.14 8.96 3.27
CA ILE A 4 -3.15 7.98 2.81
C ILE A 4 -3.46 7.62 1.36
N LEU A 5 -2.46 7.67 0.49
CA LEU A 5 -2.54 7.19 -0.89
C LEU A 5 -1.96 5.78 -0.97
N ILE A 6 -2.74 4.83 -1.49
CA ILE A 6 -2.34 3.45 -1.73
C ILE A 6 -2.36 3.20 -3.24
N LEU A 7 -1.20 2.92 -3.80
CA LEU A 7 -1.06 2.51 -5.20
C LEU A 7 -1.07 0.98 -5.28
N GLY A 8 -1.68 0.40 -6.32
CA GLY A 8 -1.82 -1.05 -6.43
C GLY A 8 -2.71 -1.67 -5.35
N ALA A 9 -3.73 -0.93 -4.90
CA ALA A 9 -4.63 -1.32 -3.81
C ALA A 9 -5.38 -2.64 -4.07
N SER A 10 -5.58 -3.02 -5.33
CA SER A 10 -6.19 -4.28 -5.76
C SER A 10 -5.28 -5.50 -5.58
N GLY A 11 -3.97 -5.29 -5.37
CA GLY A 11 -2.99 -6.32 -5.10
C GLY A 11 -3.10 -6.89 -3.69
N PHE A 12 -2.30 -7.91 -3.43
CA PHE A 12 -2.29 -8.64 -2.15
C PHE A 12 -2.05 -7.74 -0.93
N VAL A 13 -1.04 -6.87 -1.00
CA VAL A 13 -0.70 -5.94 0.10
C VAL A 13 -1.80 -4.90 0.30
N GLY A 14 -2.31 -4.35 -0.81
CA GLY A 14 -3.38 -3.34 -0.79
C GLY A 14 -4.67 -3.86 -0.19
N LYS A 15 -5.16 -5.01 -0.64
CA LYS A 15 -6.40 -5.64 -0.13
C LYS A 15 -6.32 -5.94 1.36
N ASN A 16 -5.19 -6.46 1.84
CA ASN A 16 -5.01 -6.76 3.26
C ASN A 16 -4.94 -5.50 4.13
N PHE A 17 -4.32 -4.43 3.63
CA PHE A 17 -4.33 -3.15 4.32
C PHE A 17 -5.74 -2.58 4.45
N LEU A 18 -6.52 -2.61 3.36
CA LEU A 18 -7.90 -2.09 3.34
C LEU A 18 -8.85 -2.87 4.26
N ASN A 19 -8.64 -4.19 4.40
CA ASN A 19 -9.44 -5.03 5.29
C ASN A 19 -9.09 -4.86 6.78
N ASN A 20 -8.10 -4.04 7.13
CA ASN A 20 -7.72 -3.80 8.51
C ASN A 20 -8.62 -2.72 9.16
N VAL A 21 -9.14 -2.96 10.35
CA VAL A 21 -9.95 -1.99 11.11
C VAL A 21 -9.24 -0.64 11.28
N GLN A 22 -7.90 -0.63 11.36
CA GLN A 22 -7.12 0.60 11.48
C GLN A 22 -7.15 1.48 10.22
N ALA A 23 -7.51 0.91 9.06
CA ALA A 23 -7.66 1.66 7.80
C ALA A 23 -8.75 2.74 7.92
N SER A 24 -9.82 2.46 8.66
CA SER A 24 -10.93 3.40 8.92
C SER A 24 -10.53 4.72 9.61
N LYS A 25 -9.33 4.78 10.20
CA LYS A 25 -8.81 6.00 10.86
C LYS A 25 -8.27 7.04 9.87
N TYR A 26 -8.18 6.67 8.61
CA TYR A 26 -7.55 7.47 7.56
C TYR A 26 -8.52 7.73 6.43
N ASN A 27 -8.34 8.87 5.75
CA ASN A 27 -8.96 9.09 4.46
C ASN A 27 -8.12 8.36 3.41
N ILE A 28 -8.62 7.26 2.85
CA ILE A 28 -7.83 6.42 1.95
C ILE A 28 -8.16 6.76 0.50
N LEU A 29 -7.10 7.05 -0.27
CA LEU A 29 -7.15 7.19 -1.72
C LEU A 29 -6.54 5.94 -2.35
N CYS A 30 -7.30 5.27 -3.21
CA CYS A 30 -6.90 4.04 -3.90
C CYS A 30 -7.24 4.15 -5.38
N PRO A 31 -6.54 5.01 -6.15
CA PRO A 31 -6.87 5.17 -7.55
C PRO A 31 -6.62 3.86 -8.30
N TYR A 32 -7.55 3.51 -9.19
CA TYR A 32 -7.36 2.46 -10.17
C TYR A 32 -6.42 2.92 -11.30
N SER A 33 -5.92 1.98 -12.10
CA SER A 33 -4.96 2.27 -13.17
C SER A 33 -5.53 3.15 -14.30
N ASP A 34 -6.85 3.17 -14.45
CA ASP A 34 -7.59 4.07 -15.35
C ASP A 34 -7.80 5.47 -14.75
N GLU A 35 -7.83 5.60 -13.42
CA GLU A 35 -7.90 6.88 -12.71
C GLU A 35 -6.52 7.55 -12.56
N LEU A 36 -5.47 6.76 -12.39
CA LEU A 36 -4.09 7.22 -12.28
C LEU A 36 -3.12 6.24 -12.93
N ASP A 37 -2.66 6.58 -14.14
CA ASP A 37 -1.56 5.87 -14.77
C ASP A 37 -0.23 6.23 -14.06
N LEU A 38 0.42 5.23 -13.48
CA LEU A 38 1.69 5.38 -12.78
C LEU A 38 2.89 5.49 -13.72
N LEU A 39 2.70 5.28 -15.02
CA LEU A 39 3.72 5.50 -16.05
C LEU A 39 3.73 6.96 -16.53
N ASP A 40 2.64 7.71 -16.30
CA ASP A 40 2.54 9.13 -16.62
C ASP A 40 2.94 10.01 -15.42
N LYS A 41 4.16 10.56 -15.48
CA LYS A 41 4.71 11.47 -14.48
C LYS A 41 3.88 12.75 -14.30
N SER A 42 3.27 13.27 -15.37
CA SER A 42 2.45 14.48 -15.34
C SER A 42 1.15 14.23 -14.58
N ALA A 43 0.49 13.10 -14.86
CA ALA A 43 -0.70 12.64 -14.15
C ALA A 43 -0.40 12.46 -12.65
N ILE A 44 0.70 11.76 -12.31
CA ILE A 44 1.14 11.59 -10.91
C ILE A 44 1.34 12.94 -10.22
N THR A 45 2.04 13.87 -10.85
CA THR A 45 2.35 15.17 -10.25
C THR A 45 1.07 15.97 -9.98
N SER A 46 0.16 15.99 -10.93
CA SER A 46 -1.13 16.67 -10.80
C SER A 46 -1.99 16.02 -9.70
N TYR A 47 -2.04 14.69 -9.68
CA TYR A 47 -2.78 13.93 -8.68
C TYR A 47 -2.28 14.19 -7.26
N LEU A 48 -0.96 14.15 -7.05
CA LEU A 48 -0.35 14.43 -5.74
C LEU A 48 -0.59 15.87 -5.30
N LYS A 49 -0.53 16.85 -6.22
CA LYS A 49 -0.77 18.27 -5.92
C LYS A 49 -2.22 18.53 -5.49
N ASN A 50 -3.17 17.87 -6.13
CA ASN A 50 -4.59 18.02 -5.86
C ASN A 50 -5.02 17.32 -4.57
N ASN A 51 -4.53 16.11 -4.34
CA ASN A 51 -4.99 15.26 -3.24
C ASN A 51 -4.16 15.39 -1.95
N ARG A 52 -2.93 15.92 -2.04
CA ARG A 52 -2.02 16.19 -0.91
C ARG A 52 -1.99 15.09 0.17
N PRO A 53 -1.70 13.83 -0.20
CA PRO A 53 -1.61 12.75 0.78
C PRO A 53 -0.52 13.03 1.83
N ASP A 54 -0.71 12.52 3.05
CA ASP A 54 0.22 12.72 4.16
C ASP A 54 1.49 11.90 3.95
N ILE A 55 2.60 12.61 3.69
CA ILE A 55 3.95 12.03 3.53
C ILE A 55 4.85 12.28 4.75
N SER A 56 4.30 12.87 5.81
CA SER A 56 5.06 13.33 6.98
C SER A 56 5.77 12.16 7.67
N LYS A 57 5.14 10.98 7.68
CA LYS A 57 5.67 9.77 8.33
C LYS A 57 6.85 9.15 7.56
N MET A 58 6.85 9.25 6.22
CA MET A 58 7.99 8.84 5.38
C MET A 58 9.20 9.75 5.62
N LYS A 59 8.96 11.07 5.71
CA LYS A 59 10.01 12.06 6.00
C LYS A 59 10.59 11.90 7.40
N SER A 60 9.75 11.68 8.42
CA SER A 60 10.18 11.61 9.82
C SER A 60 11.04 10.39 10.14
N ILE A 61 10.94 9.31 9.35
CA ILE A 61 11.74 8.08 9.54
C ILE A 61 12.94 8.00 8.58
N GLY A 62 13.25 9.08 7.84
CA GLY A 62 14.35 9.10 6.89
C GLY A 62 14.17 8.14 5.71
N TYR A 63 12.93 7.79 5.37
CA TYR A 63 12.65 6.80 4.34
C TYR A 63 13.02 7.34 2.95
N VAL A 64 14.11 6.83 2.41
CA VAL A 64 14.47 6.89 0.98
C VAL A 64 14.09 5.54 0.39
N LEU A 65 13.45 5.49 -0.78
CA LEU A 65 13.12 4.24 -1.48
C LEU A 65 14.41 3.41 -1.67
N LYS A 66 14.60 2.41 -0.81
CA LYS A 66 15.82 1.58 -0.73
C LYS A 66 15.53 0.09 -0.56
N THR A 67 14.29 -0.35 -0.78
CA THR A 67 13.99 -1.79 -0.73
C THR A 67 14.27 -2.38 -2.10
N ALA A 68 15.31 -3.18 -2.22
CA ALA A 68 15.54 -3.96 -3.43
C ALA A 68 14.32 -4.88 -3.66
N ILE A 69 13.98 -5.14 -4.92
CA ILE A 69 12.81 -5.97 -5.29
C ILE A 69 12.84 -7.33 -4.56
N SER A 70 14.03 -7.92 -4.41
CA SER A 70 14.26 -9.16 -3.66
C SER A 70 13.80 -9.09 -2.21
N GLU A 71 14.13 -8.01 -1.50
CA GLU A 71 13.76 -7.81 -0.10
C GLU A 71 12.25 -7.60 0.05
N GLY A 72 11.62 -6.90 -0.91
CA GLY A 72 10.17 -6.74 -0.96
C GLY A 72 9.43 -8.07 -1.17
N ILE A 73 9.94 -8.91 -2.08
CA ILE A 73 9.40 -10.26 -2.31
C ILE A 73 9.53 -11.12 -1.05
N GLN A 74 10.70 -11.10 -0.40
CA GLN A 74 10.93 -11.90 0.81
C GLN A 74 9.94 -11.55 1.93
N LYS A 75 9.75 -10.25 2.22
CA LYS A 75 8.79 -9.79 3.23
C LYS A 75 7.36 -10.19 2.90
N THR A 76 7.01 -10.22 1.61
CA THR A 76 5.68 -10.66 1.16
C THR A 76 5.47 -12.15 1.39
N ILE A 77 6.49 -12.98 1.11
CA ILE A 77 6.46 -14.43 1.38
C ILE A 77 6.33 -14.71 2.88
N GLU A 78 7.08 -13.99 3.72
CA GLU A 78 7.01 -14.13 5.18
C GLU A 78 5.63 -13.75 5.72
N TRP A 79 5.05 -12.64 5.23
CA TRP A 79 3.69 -12.25 5.56
C TRP A 79 2.70 -13.34 5.15
N TYR A 80 2.83 -13.89 3.93
CA TYR A 80 1.92 -14.94 3.44
C TYR A 80 1.97 -16.14 4.37
N LYS A 81 3.16 -16.73 4.61
CA LYS A 81 3.33 -17.87 5.51
C LYS A 81 2.73 -17.64 6.89
N LYS A 82 2.89 -16.44 7.44
CA LYS A 82 2.35 -16.07 8.75
C LYS A 82 0.81 -15.98 8.77
N ASN A 83 0.19 -15.63 7.64
CA ASN A 83 -1.27 -15.42 7.57
C ASN A 83 -2.03 -16.62 6.98
N THR A 84 -1.38 -17.54 6.26
CA THR A 84 -1.99 -18.80 5.78
C THR A 84 -1.75 -20.00 6.70
N SER A 85 -0.79 -19.96 7.63
CA SER A 85 -0.62 -21.02 8.66
C SER A 85 -1.80 -21.14 9.65
N ASN A 86 -2.79 -20.25 9.59
CA ASN A 86 -4.07 -20.39 10.30
C ASN A 86 -5.17 -21.11 9.49
N GLN A 87 -4.96 -21.45 8.20
CA GLN A 87 -5.95 -22.13 7.36
C GLN A 87 -5.72 -23.65 7.23
N GLU A 88 -4.58 -24.19 7.66
CA GLU A 88 -4.32 -25.64 7.61
C GLU A 88 -5.14 -26.45 8.63
N ASN A 89 -5.88 -25.82 9.56
CA ASN A 89 -6.81 -26.51 10.46
C ASN A 89 -8.27 -26.61 9.93
N LEU A 90 -8.52 -26.27 8.65
CA LEU A 90 -9.86 -26.42 8.06
C LEU A 90 -9.97 -27.47 6.96
N LEU A 91 -8.88 -28.20 6.67
CA LEU A 91 -8.84 -29.29 5.70
C LEU A 91 -7.97 -30.43 6.25
N LEU A 92 -8.39 -31.02 7.38
CA LEU A 92 -8.21 -32.42 7.79
C LEU A 92 -9.17 -32.70 8.95
#